data_AF-A0A7X9XAA8-F1
#
_entry.id   AF-A0A7X9XAA8-F1
#
_cell.length_a   1.000
_cell.length_b   1.000
_cell.length_c   1.000
_cell.angle_alpha   90.00
_cell.angle_beta   90.00
_cell.angle_gamma   90.00
#
_symmetry.space_group_name_H-M   'P 1'
#
loop_
_entity.id
_entity.type
_entity.pdbx_description
1 polymer ?
#
loop_
_entity_poly.entity_id
_entity_poly.type
_entity_poly.pdbx_seq_one_letter_code
_entity_poly.pdbx_strand_id
1 'polypeptide(L)'
;MARLKHIIKQLSEKDYEAIRNSLMESNAEKSAYLLASMREKKISDQQVMSELDVNTNAYYTLRSRLNQKIEEYLLQQMESPRADLLKKVANIHEMVFTKKRAISIVTLKKLEKELLDYDLSNELTVVYKALKRLHINSPDYFVYSQLYNKHVAYMLAVDKIEDILADYFKKFGVYAFTGDEIDKMGLDLLHKEMQNTCKLYESHRPFVYQSCMNIFHRLFIEDDSNVKFSDTEDVEPIEDIFLKIDQVFDQYQMDSIYFHLHNVFEFLKLEYYTHYGVFRKASKYFDSVNEDVVPLLMHSNLYTFPSQFLQTKLQRALQTDTQTELFESNKDIFADYEPDKEDIPNYVSYVVYRAMSAYHAKEFDEAARFLNNLLNEISLKKYPHAFLEVKCLLALQYVCIRDYELFNQLANSIQRQIRLMGKESCPSITLFLKMLKTGMSEAKRDKMSKVSNIITKYTQIKSPYIFAPTRQIRMDDQFIRYVSGENE
;
A
#
# COMPACT_ATOMS: atom_id res chain seq x y z
N MET A 1 12.89 -4.72 -16.47
CA MET A 1 13.25 -4.49 -17.90
C MET A 1 12.12 -3.87 -18.75
N ALA A 2 10.83 -4.10 -18.45
CA ALA A 2 9.70 -3.58 -19.23
C ALA A 2 9.37 -2.08 -19.01
N ARG A 3 9.74 -1.51 -17.85
CA ARG A 3 9.41 -0.12 -17.43
C ARG A 3 9.88 0.97 -18.39
N LEU A 4 11.17 1.01 -18.75
CA LEU A 4 11.71 2.05 -19.64
C LEU A 4 11.04 2.02 -21.02
N LYS A 5 10.81 0.83 -21.57
CA LYS A 5 10.15 0.67 -22.87
C LYS A 5 8.68 1.10 -22.83
N HIS A 6 8.01 0.90 -21.68
CA HIS A 6 6.65 1.37 -21.45
C HIS A 6 6.61 2.90 -21.35
N ILE A 7 7.50 3.50 -20.55
CA ILE A 7 7.63 4.95 -20.38
C ILE A 7 7.88 5.63 -21.74
N ILE A 8 8.85 5.14 -22.53
CA ILE A 8 9.17 5.68 -23.85
C ILE A 8 7.98 5.62 -24.83
N LYS A 9 7.16 4.55 -24.75
CA LYS A 9 5.95 4.42 -25.56
C LYS A 9 4.82 5.34 -25.14
N GLN A 10 4.78 5.73 -23.87
CA GLN A 10 3.78 6.65 -23.33
C GLN A 10 4.16 8.12 -23.50
N LEU A 11 5.40 8.44 -23.90
CA LEU A 11 5.82 9.80 -24.22
C LEU A 11 4.99 10.36 -25.40
N SER A 12 4.51 11.60 -25.24
CA SER A 12 3.90 12.36 -26.33
C SER A 12 4.92 12.56 -27.46
N GLU A 13 4.45 12.75 -28.70
CA GLU A 13 5.35 13.03 -29.84
C GLU A 13 6.25 14.24 -29.56
N LYS A 14 5.71 15.27 -28.91
CA LYS A 14 6.43 16.49 -28.56
C LYS A 14 7.56 16.22 -27.57
N ASP A 15 7.32 15.40 -26.55
CA ASP A 15 8.31 15.10 -25.52
C ASP A 15 9.39 14.16 -26.04
N TYR A 16 9.02 13.19 -26.87
CA TYR A 16 9.97 12.32 -27.55
C TYR A 16 10.92 13.11 -28.44
N GLU A 17 10.40 14.01 -29.28
CA GLU A 17 11.24 14.82 -30.17
C GLU A 17 12.17 15.73 -29.37
N ALA A 18 11.70 16.33 -28.27
CA ALA A 18 12.51 17.18 -27.40
C ALA A 18 13.66 16.41 -26.74
N ILE A 19 13.40 15.22 -26.19
CA ILE A 19 14.43 14.36 -25.60
C ILE A 19 15.43 13.91 -26.67
N ARG A 20 14.95 13.51 -27.85
CA ARG A 20 15.79 13.08 -28.97
C ARG A 20 16.71 14.21 -29.44
N ASN A 21 16.18 15.43 -29.58
CA ASN A 21 16.96 16.60 -29.99
C ASN A 21 18.00 16.96 -28.92
N SER A 22 17.64 16.93 -27.64
CA SER A 22 18.57 17.15 -26.52
C SER A 22 19.72 16.13 -26.50
N LEU A 23 19.43 14.86 -26.81
CA LEU A 23 20.46 13.81 -26.91
C LEU A 23 21.39 14.04 -28.11
N MET A 24 20.86 14.46 -29.26
CA MET A 24 21.66 14.79 -30.45
C MET A 24 22.56 16.01 -30.22
N GLU A 25 22.03 17.06 -29.58
CA GLU A 25 22.80 18.26 -29.23
C GLU A 25 23.92 17.97 -28.21
N SER A 26 23.73 16.96 -27.36
CA SER A 26 24.72 16.51 -26.37
C SER A 26 25.77 15.54 -26.94
N ASN A 27 25.84 15.34 -28.27
CA ASN A 27 26.66 14.31 -28.94
C ASN A 27 26.40 12.87 -28.44
N ALA A 28 25.19 12.57 -27.96
CA ALA A 28 24.79 11.27 -27.43
C ALA A 28 24.02 10.43 -28.48
N GLU A 29 24.57 10.31 -29.69
CA GLU A 29 23.93 9.68 -30.86
C GLU A 29 23.50 8.22 -30.60
N LYS A 30 24.33 7.45 -29.87
CA LYS A 30 24.01 6.06 -29.50
C LYS A 30 22.78 5.97 -28.57
N SER A 31 22.61 6.93 -27.66
CA SER A 31 21.44 7.01 -26.77
C SER A 31 20.18 7.47 -27.53
N ALA A 32 20.33 8.38 -28.50
CA ALA A 32 19.24 8.79 -29.37
C ALA A 32 18.75 7.63 -30.27
N TYR A 33 19.67 6.82 -30.79
CA TYR A 33 19.34 5.63 -31.56
C TYR A 33 18.65 4.56 -30.70
N LEU A 34 19.10 4.38 -29.45
CA LEU A 34 18.45 3.48 -28.49
C LEU A 34 17.00 3.92 -28.18
N LEU A 35 16.79 5.22 -27.95
CA LEU A 35 15.47 5.81 -27.72
C LEU A 35 14.51 5.55 -28.91
N ALA A 36 14.97 5.78 -30.14
CA ALA A 36 14.19 5.55 -31.35
C ALA A 36 13.90 4.05 -31.56
N SER A 37 14.90 3.19 -31.33
CA SER A 37 14.74 1.74 -31.44
C SER A 37 13.74 1.18 -30.43
N MET A 38 13.68 1.75 -29.22
CA MET A 38 12.72 1.33 -28.19
C MET A 38 11.27 1.80 -28.46
N ARG A 39 11.08 2.93 -29.16
CA ARG A 39 9.76 3.50 -29.48
C ARG A 39 9.16 2.91 -30.76
N GLU A 40 9.94 2.88 -31.83
CA GLU A 40 9.45 2.61 -33.20
C GLU A 40 9.66 1.15 -33.64
N LYS A 41 10.70 0.48 -33.14
CA LYS A 41 11.11 -0.83 -33.66
C LYS A 41 10.85 -1.96 -32.65
N LYS A 42 10.15 -3.03 -33.07
CA LYS A 42 10.04 -4.29 -32.28
C LYS A 42 11.31 -5.15 -32.41
N ILE A 43 12.48 -4.54 -32.23
CA ILE A 43 13.78 -5.21 -32.32
C ILE A 43 14.17 -5.74 -30.94
N SER A 44 14.85 -6.89 -30.89
CA SER A 44 15.34 -7.48 -29.64
C SER A 44 16.58 -6.76 -29.13
N ASP A 45 16.80 -6.73 -27.82
CA ASP A 45 17.97 -6.08 -27.20
C ASP A 45 19.30 -6.58 -27.82
N GLN A 46 19.40 -7.86 -28.20
CA GLN A 46 20.57 -8.43 -28.87
C GLN A 46 20.83 -7.83 -30.26
N GLN A 47 19.77 -7.56 -31.03
CA GLN A 47 19.89 -6.93 -32.34
C GLN A 47 20.27 -5.45 -32.20
N VAL A 48 19.68 -4.73 -31.23
CA VAL A 48 20.05 -3.34 -30.93
C VAL A 48 21.51 -3.24 -30.50
N MET A 49 22.01 -4.20 -29.70
CA MET A 49 23.42 -4.27 -29.31
C MET A 49 24.35 -4.48 -30.51
N SER A 50 23.96 -5.30 -31.48
CA SER A 50 24.74 -5.51 -32.71
C SER A 50 24.76 -4.29 -33.63
N GLU A 51 23.64 -3.56 -33.73
CA GLU A 51 23.55 -2.36 -34.57
C GLU A 51 24.30 -1.16 -33.96
N LEU A 52 24.36 -1.09 -32.63
CA LEU A 52 25.06 -0.04 -31.89
C LEU A 52 26.57 -0.31 -31.70
N ASP A 53 27.03 -1.52 -32.05
CA ASP A 53 28.38 -2.03 -31.81
C ASP A 53 28.82 -1.81 -30.35
N VAL A 54 28.03 -2.36 -29.41
CA VAL A 54 28.26 -2.22 -27.96
C VAL A 54 28.20 -3.57 -27.25
N ASN A 55 29.11 -3.76 -26.29
CA ASN A 55 29.08 -4.92 -25.41
C ASN A 55 27.95 -4.81 -24.36
N THR A 56 27.67 -5.92 -23.67
CA THR A 56 26.59 -6.02 -22.68
C THR A 56 26.65 -4.96 -21.58
N ASN A 57 27.85 -4.67 -21.06
CA ASN A 57 28.04 -3.69 -19.99
C ASN A 57 27.82 -2.25 -20.47
N ALA A 58 28.31 -1.93 -21.67
CA ALA A 58 28.11 -0.63 -22.31
C ALA A 58 26.62 -0.41 -22.65
N TYR A 59 25.89 -1.44 -23.08
CA TYR A 59 24.46 -1.37 -23.34
C TYR A 59 23.65 -1.04 -22.07
N TYR A 60 23.89 -1.74 -20.96
CA TYR A 60 23.22 -1.44 -19.68
C TYR A 60 23.55 -0.04 -19.16
N THR A 61 24.79 0.42 -19.36
CA THR A 61 25.21 1.78 -18.98
C THR A 61 24.51 2.85 -19.82
N LEU A 62 24.42 2.65 -21.14
CA LEU A 62 23.66 3.51 -22.05
C LEU A 62 22.18 3.55 -21.69
N ARG A 63 21.60 2.41 -21.32
CA ARG A 63 20.19 2.30 -20.91
C ARG A 63 19.91 3.03 -19.60
N SER A 64 20.78 2.88 -18.61
CA SER A 64 20.67 3.58 -17.32
C SER A 64 20.75 5.10 -17.51
N ARG A 65 21.74 5.58 -18.28
CA ARG A 65 21.88 7.02 -18.61
C ARG A 65 20.69 7.56 -19.39
N LEU A 66 20.14 6.77 -20.33
CA LEU A 66 18.94 7.16 -21.07
C LEU A 66 17.73 7.28 -20.13
N ASN A 67 17.55 6.34 -19.20
CA ASN A 67 16.48 6.40 -18.20
C ASN A 67 16.61 7.65 -17.32
N GLN A 68 17.81 7.91 -16.79
CA GLN A 68 18.07 9.12 -15.99
C GLN A 68 17.76 10.41 -16.77
N LYS A 69 18.11 10.49 -18.05
CA LYS A 69 17.85 11.69 -18.86
C LYS A 69 16.37 11.87 -19.22
N ILE A 70 15.63 10.77 -19.37
CA ILE A 70 14.17 10.80 -19.51
C ILE A 70 13.53 11.23 -18.19
N GLU A 71 13.96 10.68 -17.06
CA GLU A 71 13.50 11.07 -15.72
C GLU A 71 13.80 12.54 -15.44
N GLU A 72 15.00 13.03 -15.73
CA GLU A 72 15.37 14.45 -15.61
C GLU A 72 14.51 15.35 -16.50
N TYR A 73 14.26 14.96 -17.75
CA TYR A 73 13.40 15.74 -18.65
C TYR A 73 11.94 15.75 -18.19
N LEU A 74 11.42 14.62 -17.73
CA LEU A 74 10.08 14.53 -17.15
C LEU A 74 10.00 15.36 -15.86
N LEU A 75 11.04 15.34 -15.02
CA LEU A 75 11.16 16.19 -13.83
C LEU A 75 11.24 17.69 -14.16
N GLN A 76 11.88 18.06 -15.27
CA GLN A 76 11.95 19.44 -15.77
C GLN A 76 10.63 19.90 -16.40
N GLN A 77 9.94 19.04 -17.16
CA GLN A 77 8.56 19.28 -17.59
C GLN A 77 7.59 19.33 -16.39
N MET A 78 7.95 18.65 -15.30
CA MET A 78 7.31 18.79 -13.99
C MET A 78 7.71 20.05 -13.22
N GLU A 79 8.51 20.99 -13.78
CA GLU A 79 8.43 22.42 -13.39
C GLU A 79 7.06 22.94 -13.83
N SER A 80 6.06 22.46 -13.10
CA SER A 80 4.65 22.66 -13.34
C SER A 80 4.29 24.12 -13.06
N PRO A 81 3.18 24.63 -13.61
CA PRO A 81 2.59 25.89 -13.18
C PRO A 81 2.52 26.02 -11.65
N ARG A 82 2.37 24.90 -10.93
CA ARG A 82 2.45 24.82 -9.47
C ARG A 82 3.84 25.15 -8.91
N ALA A 83 4.93 24.62 -9.48
CA ALA A 83 6.30 24.98 -9.05
C ALA A 83 6.58 26.48 -9.22
N ASP A 84 6.11 27.07 -10.32
CA ASP A 84 6.18 28.51 -10.54
C ASP A 84 5.35 29.30 -9.52
N LEU A 85 4.15 28.82 -9.16
CA LEU A 85 3.34 29.41 -8.09
C LEU A 85 4.05 29.35 -6.74
N LEU A 86 4.65 28.21 -6.39
CA LEU A 86 5.41 28.05 -5.15
C LEU A 86 6.62 29.00 -5.10
N LYS A 87 7.37 29.13 -6.20
CA LYS A 87 8.46 30.11 -6.31
C LYS A 87 7.95 31.54 -6.12
N LYS A 88 6.82 31.91 -6.72
CA LYS A 88 6.19 33.23 -6.52
C LYS A 88 5.75 33.45 -5.06
N VAL A 89 5.19 32.44 -4.40
CA VAL A 89 4.76 32.49 -2.99
C VAL A 89 5.96 32.67 -2.06
N ALA A 90 7.03 31.92 -2.26
CA ALA A 90 8.27 32.04 -1.49
C ALA A 90 8.85 33.48 -1.58
N ASN A 91 8.75 34.10 -2.74
CA ASN A 91 9.26 35.45 -2.99
C ASN A 91 8.33 36.59 -2.50
N ILE A 92 7.16 36.29 -1.91
CA ILE A 92 6.23 37.32 -1.43
C ILE A 92 6.89 38.26 -0.42
N HIS A 93 7.68 37.71 0.50
CA HIS A 93 8.35 38.51 1.52
C HIS A 93 9.27 39.56 0.90
N GLU A 94 10.15 39.14 -0.01
CA GLU A 94 11.04 40.06 -0.73
C GLU A 94 10.28 41.06 -1.60
N MET A 95 9.23 40.59 -2.30
CA MET A 95 8.40 41.44 -3.15
C MET A 95 7.74 42.59 -2.37
N VAL A 96 7.24 42.32 -1.17
CA VAL A 96 6.60 43.33 -0.30
C VAL A 96 7.57 44.44 0.09
N PHE A 97 8.86 44.15 0.22
CA PHE A 97 9.89 45.15 0.55
C PHE A 97 10.48 45.86 -0.67
N THR A 98 10.48 45.23 -1.85
CA THR A 98 11.15 45.76 -3.06
C THR A 98 10.21 46.47 -4.04
N LYS A 99 8.92 46.10 -4.10
CA LYS A 99 7.96 46.67 -5.06
C LYS A 99 7.04 47.72 -4.43
N LYS A 100 6.49 48.61 -5.28
CA LYS A 100 5.48 49.60 -4.86
C LYS A 100 4.22 48.91 -4.34
N ARG A 101 3.63 49.42 -3.25
CA ARG A 101 2.42 48.87 -2.59
C ARG A 101 1.30 48.48 -3.55
N ALA A 102 0.96 49.34 -4.51
CA ALA A 102 -0.11 49.06 -5.48
C ALA A 102 0.20 47.85 -6.39
N ILE A 103 1.46 47.71 -6.83
CA ILE A 103 1.92 46.59 -7.65
C ILE A 103 1.90 45.30 -6.83
N SER A 104 2.33 45.35 -5.57
CA SER A 104 2.32 44.21 -4.65
C SER A 104 0.90 43.71 -4.40
N ILE A 105 -0.08 44.60 -4.17
CA ILE A 105 -1.49 44.23 -3.98
C ILE A 105 -2.06 43.56 -5.24
N VAL A 106 -1.85 44.14 -6.42
CA VAL A 106 -2.35 43.56 -7.68
C VAL A 106 -1.73 42.18 -7.94
N THR A 107 -0.43 42.04 -7.68
CA THR A 107 0.28 40.77 -7.84
C THR A 107 -0.24 39.71 -6.86
N LEU A 108 -0.47 40.07 -5.60
CA LEU A 108 -1.00 39.15 -4.57
C LEU A 108 -2.44 38.73 -4.87
N LYS A 109 -3.31 39.63 -5.36
CA LYS A 109 -4.67 39.27 -5.79
C LYS A 109 -4.69 38.34 -7.01
N LYS A 110 -3.75 38.54 -7.94
CA LYS A 110 -3.56 37.61 -9.06
C LYS A 110 -3.11 36.24 -8.55
N LEU A 111 -2.15 36.23 -7.64
CA LEU A 111 -1.64 35.00 -7.02
C LEU A 111 -2.73 34.28 -6.21
N GLU A 112 -3.54 35.00 -5.44
CA GLU A 112 -4.69 34.46 -4.69
C GLU A 112 -5.64 33.68 -5.62
N LYS A 113 -6.00 34.26 -6.77
CA LYS A 113 -6.85 33.59 -7.76
C LYS A 113 -6.16 32.33 -8.31
N GLU A 114 -4.90 32.44 -8.70
CA GLU A 114 -4.13 31.30 -9.20
C GLU A 114 -4.06 30.19 -8.12
N LEU A 115 -3.78 30.50 -6.85
CA LEU A 115 -3.70 29.51 -5.77
C LEU A 115 -5.05 28.86 -5.47
N LEU A 116 -6.17 29.59 -5.57
CA LEU A 116 -7.51 29.00 -5.45
C LEU A 116 -7.81 28.04 -6.60
N ASP A 117 -7.43 28.39 -7.82
CA ASP A 117 -7.63 27.54 -9.01
C ASP A 117 -6.85 26.21 -8.92
N TYR A 118 -5.71 26.18 -8.21
CA TYR A 118 -4.88 24.99 -7.97
C TYR A 118 -5.11 24.34 -6.59
N ASP A 119 -6.09 24.79 -5.80
CA ASP A 119 -6.38 24.33 -4.43
C ASP A 119 -5.17 24.33 -3.46
N LEU A 120 -4.32 25.35 -3.58
CA LEU A 120 -3.12 25.52 -2.76
C LEU A 120 -3.42 26.28 -1.46
N SER A 121 -4.23 25.65 -0.60
CA SER A 121 -4.73 26.24 0.65
C SER A 121 -3.63 26.67 1.63
N ASN A 122 -2.49 25.97 1.67
CA ASN A 122 -1.37 26.28 2.57
C ASN A 122 -0.66 27.57 2.16
N GLU A 123 -0.39 27.70 0.87
CA GLU A 123 0.24 28.85 0.24
C GLU A 123 -0.65 30.09 0.32
N LEU A 124 -1.97 29.89 0.23
CA LEU A 124 -2.96 30.94 0.30
C LEU A 124 -2.92 31.67 1.66
N THR A 125 -2.59 30.97 2.75
CA THR A 125 -2.37 31.56 4.08
C THR A 125 -1.25 32.61 4.07
N VAL A 126 -0.17 32.37 3.30
CA VAL A 126 0.95 33.33 3.15
C VAL A 126 0.48 34.58 2.41
N VAL A 127 -0.32 34.40 1.35
CA VAL A 127 -0.91 35.49 0.56
C VAL A 127 -1.83 36.35 1.42
N TYR A 128 -2.76 35.75 2.16
CA TYR A 128 -3.68 36.48 3.04
C TYR A 128 -2.95 37.21 4.17
N LYS A 129 -1.89 36.63 4.73
CA LYS A 129 -1.04 37.30 5.72
C LYS A 129 -0.39 38.55 5.13
N ALA A 130 0.10 38.49 3.90
CA ALA A 130 0.71 39.62 3.20
C ALA A 130 -0.34 40.69 2.84
N LEU A 131 -1.48 40.29 2.27
CA LEU A 131 -2.59 41.20 1.94
C LEU A 131 -3.12 41.91 3.18
N LYS A 132 -3.36 41.18 4.28
CA LYS A 132 -3.75 41.76 5.58
C LYS A 132 -2.79 42.87 6.02
N ARG A 133 -1.47 42.65 5.95
CA ARG A 133 -0.46 43.65 6.33
C ARG A 133 -0.47 44.88 5.41
N LEU A 134 -0.56 44.65 4.09
CA LEU A 134 -0.61 45.74 3.11
C LEU A 134 -1.89 46.56 3.20
N HIS A 135 -2.95 46.01 3.76
CA HIS A 135 -4.25 46.65 3.94
C HIS A 135 -4.48 47.22 5.35
N ILE A 136 -3.47 47.29 6.24
CA ILE A 136 -3.61 47.68 7.65
C ILE A 136 -4.39 49.00 7.91
N ASN A 137 -4.26 49.97 7.01
CA ASN A 137 -4.94 51.27 7.10
C ASN A 137 -6.16 51.39 6.16
N SER A 138 -6.74 50.26 5.74
CA SER A 138 -7.88 50.21 4.81
C SER A 138 -8.97 49.27 5.33
N PRO A 139 -10.24 49.47 4.94
CA PRO A 139 -11.34 48.62 5.38
C PRO A 139 -11.15 47.14 5.00
N ASP A 140 -10.42 46.87 3.90
CA ASP A 140 -10.04 45.53 3.45
C ASP A 140 -9.19 44.75 4.47
N TYR A 141 -8.58 45.41 5.47
CA TYR A 141 -7.86 44.74 6.54
C TYR A 141 -8.70 43.67 7.23
N PHE A 142 -9.95 44.01 7.54
CA PHE A 142 -10.84 43.11 8.29
C PHE A 142 -11.20 41.87 7.46
N VAL A 143 -11.48 42.06 6.16
CA VAL A 143 -11.77 40.99 5.21
C VAL A 143 -10.62 39.99 5.14
N TYR A 144 -9.39 40.47 4.85
CA TYR A 144 -8.23 39.57 4.79
C TYR A 144 -7.83 38.99 6.14
N SER A 145 -8.16 39.67 7.25
CA SER A 145 -7.96 39.09 8.58
C SER A 145 -8.91 37.93 8.87
N GLN A 146 -10.17 38.01 8.43
CA GLN A 146 -11.11 36.91 8.54
C GLN A 146 -10.70 35.74 7.65
N LEU A 147 -10.32 36.01 6.39
CA LEU A 147 -9.83 34.98 5.46
C LEU A 147 -8.59 34.28 6.00
N TYR A 148 -7.60 35.03 6.49
CA TYR A 148 -6.41 34.46 7.12
C TYR A 148 -6.77 33.54 8.29
N ASN A 149 -7.61 33.99 9.23
CA ASN A 149 -8.00 33.19 10.38
C ASN A 149 -8.76 31.92 9.98
N LYS A 150 -9.65 32.01 8.98
CA LYS A 150 -10.39 30.87 8.44
C LYS A 150 -9.46 29.80 7.86
N HIS A 151 -8.49 30.22 7.04
CA HIS A 151 -7.53 29.29 6.43
C HIS A 151 -6.56 28.68 7.45
N VAL A 152 -6.13 29.44 8.47
CA VAL A 152 -5.33 28.89 9.57
C VAL A 152 -6.12 27.82 10.35
N ALA A 153 -7.38 28.09 10.68
CA ALA A 153 -8.22 27.11 11.37
C ALA A 153 -8.45 25.85 10.51
N TYR A 154 -8.68 26.02 9.21
CA TYR A 154 -8.83 24.92 8.27
C TYR A 154 -7.56 24.06 8.18
N MET A 155 -6.37 24.67 8.05
CA MET A 155 -5.10 23.93 8.02
C MET A 155 -4.90 23.08 9.28
N LEU A 156 -5.09 23.67 10.46
CA LEU A 156 -4.98 22.94 11.73
C LEU A 156 -5.97 21.78 11.83
N ALA A 157 -7.17 21.94 11.25
CA ALA A 157 -8.15 20.87 11.22
C ALA A 157 -7.75 19.75 10.26
N VAL A 158 -7.23 20.08 9.07
CA VAL A 158 -6.72 19.09 8.11
C VAL A 158 -5.54 18.33 8.71
N ASP A 159 -4.57 19.01 9.33
CA ASP A 159 -3.44 18.36 10.02
C ASP A 159 -3.94 17.38 11.08
N LYS A 160 -4.89 17.80 11.93
CA LYS A 160 -5.51 16.91 12.93
C LYS A 160 -6.21 15.70 12.29
N ILE A 161 -6.89 15.89 11.17
CA ILE A 161 -7.57 14.81 10.44
C ILE A 161 -6.54 13.81 9.90
N GLU A 162 -5.44 14.28 9.32
CA GLU A 162 -4.34 13.43 8.83
C GLU A 162 -3.71 12.64 9.98
N ASP A 163 -3.46 13.28 11.13
CA ASP A 163 -2.95 12.62 12.33
C ASP A 163 -3.88 11.49 12.81
N ILE A 164 -5.19 11.76 12.91
CA ILE A 164 -6.19 10.75 13.29
C ILE A 164 -6.20 9.58 12.29
N LEU A 165 -6.09 9.86 10.99
CA LEU A 165 -6.07 8.85 9.95
C LEU A 165 -4.84 7.93 10.06
N ALA A 166 -3.66 8.53 10.24
CA ALA A 166 -2.42 7.79 10.40
C ALA A 166 -2.44 6.94 11.69
N ASP A 167 -2.90 7.51 12.81
CA ASP A 167 -3.03 6.79 14.08
C ASP A 167 -4.03 5.64 13.99
N TYR A 168 -5.11 5.79 13.22
CA TYR A 168 -6.06 4.72 12.95
C TYR A 168 -5.42 3.54 12.24
N PHE A 169 -4.71 3.76 11.13
CA PHE A 169 -4.09 2.65 10.39
C PHE A 169 -2.92 2.01 11.13
N LYS A 170 -2.16 2.80 11.89
CA LYS A 170 -1.16 2.28 12.84
C LYS A 170 -1.80 1.37 13.89
N LYS A 171 -2.92 1.81 14.48
CA LYS A 171 -3.66 0.99 15.45
C LYS A 171 -4.30 -0.23 14.81
N PHE A 172 -4.77 -0.11 13.57
CA PHE A 172 -5.32 -1.24 12.81
C PHE A 172 -4.28 -2.34 12.62
N GLY A 173 -3.02 -1.99 12.30
CA GLY A 173 -1.95 -2.97 12.20
C GLY A 173 -1.73 -3.76 13.50
N VAL A 174 -1.87 -3.11 14.66
CA VAL A 174 -1.84 -3.78 15.98
C VAL A 174 -3.04 -4.71 16.13
N TYR A 175 -4.25 -4.20 15.89
CA TYR A 175 -5.49 -4.97 15.97
C TYR A 175 -5.46 -6.21 15.06
N ALA A 176 -4.94 -6.08 13.83
CA ALA A 176 -4.86 -7.18 12.88
C ALA A 176 -4.05 -8.36 13.44
N PHE A 177 -3.07 -8.10 14.31
CA PHE A 177 -2.19 -9.10 14.93
C PHE A 177 -2.68 -9.61 16.28
N THR A 178 -3.44 -8.80 17.02
CA THR A 178 -3.92 -9.14 18.36
C THR A 178 -5.33 -9.73 18.32
N GLY A 179 -6.23 -9.14 17.53
CA GLY A 179 -7.67 -9.40 17.59
C GLY A 179 -8.30 -8.96 18.91
N ASP A 180 -7.65 -8.08 19.68
CA ASP A 180 -8.13 -7.66 21.00
C ASP A 180 -9.32 -6.71 20.88
N GLU A 181 -10.36 -6.93 21.70
CA GLU A 181 -11.54 -6.06 21.80
C GLU A 181 -11.17 -4.65 22.29
N ILE A 182 -10.11 -4.51 23.10
CA ILE A 182 -9.61 -3.19 23.52
C ILE A 182 -9.06 -2.40 22.32
N ASP A 183 -8.34 -3.09 21.44
CA ASP A 183 -7.81 -2.48 20.22
C ASP A 183 -8.96 -2.10 19.27
N LYS A 184 -9.96 -2.99 19.11
CA LYS A 184 -11.20 -2.74 18.34
C LYS A 184 -11.94 -1.50 18.85
N MET A 185 -12.20 -1.43 20.17
CA MET A 185 -12.84 -0.26 20.79
C MET A 185 -12.07 1.03 20.51
N GLY A 186 -10.73 0.98 20.51
CA GLY A 186 -9.92 2.14 20.17
C GLY A 186 -10.02 2.56 18.70
N LEU A 187 -10.21 1.63 17.78
CA LEU A 187 -10.50 1.94 16.37
C LEU A 187 -11.87 2.61 16.22
N ASP A 188 -12.90 2.12 16.92
CA ASP A 188 -14.23 2.73 16.93
C ASP A 188 -14.20 4.18 17.47
N LEU A 189 -13.37 4.43 18.49
CA LEU A 189 -13.19 5.78 19.04
C LEU A 189 -12.52 6.73 18.04
N LEU A 190 -11.46 6.28 17.35
CA LEU A 190 -10.79 7.08 16.31
C LEU A 190 -11.71 7.35 15.12
N HIS A 191 -12.51 6.36 14.71
CA HIS A 191 -13.52 6.53 13.65
C HIS A 191 -14.57 7.57 14.03
N LYS A 192 -15.08 7.53 15.27
CA LYS A 192 -16.00 8.57 15.79
C LYS A 192 -15.34 9.93 15.88
N GLU A 193 -14.09 10.02 16.32
CA GLU A 193 -13.35 11.29 16.38
C GLU A 193 -13.16 11.89 14.98
N MET A 194 -12.80 11.07 14.00
CA MET A 194 -12.68 11.47 12.60
C MET A 194 -13.99 12.06 12.08
N GLN A 195 -15.12 11.36 12.30
CA GLN A 195 -16.45 11.84 11.88
C GLN A 195 -16.81 13.18 12.54
N ASN A 196 -16.57 13.31 13.85
CA ASN A 196 -16.87 14.54 14.58
C ASN A 196 -15.99 15.71 14.11
N THR A 197 -14.72 15.47 13.83
CA THR A 197 -13.79 16.50 13.36
C THR A 197 -14.14 16.96 11.95
N CYS A 198 -14.48 16.03 11.04
CA CYS A 198 -14.86 16.37 9.67
C CYS A 198 -16.20 17.11 9.59
N LYS A 199 -17.17 16.84 10.48
CA LYS A 199 -18.45 17.57 10.55
C LYS A 199 -18.30 19.07 10.81
N LEU A 200 -17.18 19.50 11.39
CA LEU A 200 -16.91 20.91 11.67
C LEU A 200 -16.46 21.69 10.42
N TYR A 201 -16.04 20.98 9.36
CA TYR A 201 -15.44 21.58 8.17
C TYR A 201 -15.96 20.92 6.89
N GLU A 202 -16.84 21.63 6.18
CA GLU A 202 -17.30 21.22 4.85
C GLU A 202 -16.21 21.52 3.81
N SER A 203 -15.38 20.51 3.51
CA SER A 203 -14.39 20.55 2.45
C SER A 203 -14.16 19.15 1.87
N HIS A 204 -13.81 19.11 0.59
CA HIS A 204 -13.54 17.87 -0.12
C HIS A 204 -12.34 17.10 0.47
N ARG A 205 -11.32 17.78 1.00
CA ARG A 205 -10.12 17.11 1.57
C ARG A 205 -10.41 16.33 2.87
N PRO A 206 -11.05 16.93 3.91
CA PRO A 206 -11.61 16.18 5.03
C PRO A 206 -12.49 15.00 4.61
N PHE A 207 -13.37 15.20 3.62
CA PHE A 207 -14.26 14.15 3.12
C PHE A 207 -13.48 12.96 2.52
N VAL A 208 -12.44 13.23 1.71
CA VAL A 208 -11.59 12.18 1.13
C VAL A 208 -10.89 11.36 2.22
N TYR A 209 -10.27 12.02 3.20
CA TYR A 209 -9.58 11.35 4.31
C TYR A 209 -10.52 10.55 5.20
N GLN A 210 -11.68 11.12 5.53
CA GLN A 210 -12.74 10.42 6.25
C GLN A 210 -13.21 9.19 5.49
N SER A 211 -13.32 9.28 4.16
CA SER A 211 -13.78 8.18 3.30
C SER A 211 -12.79 7.01 3.30
N CYS A 212 -11.48 7.28 3.28
CA CYS A 212 -10.46 6.24 3.42
C CYS A 212 -10.68 5.40 4.70
N MET A 213 -10.84 6.08 5.83
CA MET A 213 -11.08 5.42 7.12
C MET A 213 -12.43 4.71 7.16
N ASN A 214 -13.49 5.39 6.72
CA ASN A 214 -14.86 4.90 6.86
C ASN A 214 -15.09 3.62 6.04
N ILE A 215 -14.64 3.60 4.79
CA ILE A 215 -14.77 2.41 3.93
C ILE A 215 -14.00 1.25 4.54
N PHE A 216 -12.74 1.49 4.93
CA PHE A 216 -11.90 0.44 5.49
C PHE A 216 -12.45 -0.10 6.83
N HIS A 217 -12.94 0.77 7.70
CA HIS A 217 -13.57 0.40 8.97
C HIS A 217 -14.77 -0.52 8.76
N ARG A 218 -15.67 -0.16 7.84
CA ARG A 218 -16.85 -0.98 7.51
C ARG A 218 -16.50 -2.35 6.94
N LEU A 219 -15.40 -2.46 6.19
CA LEU A 219 -15.00 -3.70 5.55
C LEU A 219 -14.29 -4.69 6.49
N PHE A 220 -13.55 -4.19 7.49
CA PHE A 220 -12.65 -5.04 8.28
C PHE A 220 -12.90 -5.04 9.79
N ILE A 221 -13.70 -4.10 10.31
CA ILE A 221 -13.95 -3.95 11.76
C ILE A 221 -15.41 -4.18 12.12
N GLU A 222 -16.34 -3.60 11.36
CA GLU A 222 -17.77 -3.79 11.60
C GLU A 222 -18.18 -5.23 11.26
N ASP A 223 -18.94 -5.88 12.15
CA ASP A 223 -19.51 -7.19 11.85
C ASP A 223 -20.69 -7.02 10.87
N ASP A 224 -20.78 -7.88 9.84
CA ASP A 224 -21.90 -7.92 8.87
C ASP A 224 -23.30 -7.95 9.52
N SER A 225 -23.38 -8.43 10.77
CA SER A 225 -24.61 -8.43 11.57
C SER A 225 -25.02 -7.03 12.04
N ASN A 226 -24.07 -6.13 12.29
CA ASN A 226 -24.35 -4.76 12.76
C ASN A 226 -24.77 -3.82 11.62
N VAL A 227 -24.35 -4.12 10.37
CA VAL A 227 -24.78 -3.38 9.16
C VAL A 227 -26.30 -3.50 8.93
N LYS A 228 -26.93 -4.56 9.46
CA LYS A 228 -28.37 -4.81 9.31
C LYS A 228 -29.24 -4.23 10.43
N PHE A 229 -28.66 -3.69 11.51
CA PHE A 229 -29.42 -3.24 12.69
C PHE A 229 -29.06 -1.84 13.21
N SER A 230 -28.17 -1.10 12.56
CA SER A 230 -28.14 0.34 12.78
C SER A 230 -29.29 0.99 12.01
N ASP A 231 -30.43 1.12 12.68
CA ASP A 231 -31.56 2.00 12.32
C ASP A 231 -31.16 3.49 12.30
N THR A 232 -29.94 3.81 11.87
CA THR A 232 -29.49 5.17 11.57
C THR A 232 -29.63 5.36 10.06
N GLU A 233 -30.77 5.91 9.65
CA GLU A 233 -31.13 6.28 8.26
C GLU A 233 -30.13 7.25 7.57
N ASP A 234 -29.01 7.61 8.22
CA ASP A 234 -28.04 8.63 7.79
C ASP A 234 -26.69 8.07 7.31
N VAL A 235 -26.53 6.74 7.21
CA VAL A 235 -25.24 6.14 6.80
C VAL A 235 -25.16 6.01 5.29
N GLU A 236 -24.43 6.93 4.64
CA GLU A 236 -24.23 6.91 3.18
C GLU A 236 -23.66 5.56 2.68
N PRO A 237 -24.24 4.95 1.62
CA PRO A 237 -23.70 3.75 0.98
C PRO A 237 -22.26 3.91 0.49
N ILE A 238 -21.46 2.84 0.55
CA ILE A 238 -20.05 2.88 0.12
C ILE A 238 -19.93 3.24 -1.37
N GLU A 239 -20.86 2.78 -2.20
CA GLU A 239 -20.90 3.11 -3.62
C GLU A 239 -21.13 4.60 -3.88
N ASP A 240 -21.99 5.24 -3.10
CA ASP A 240 -22.25 6.67 -3.22
C ASP A 240 -21.02 7.47 -2.79
N ILE A 241 -20.30 7.01 -1.75
CA ILE A 241 -19.00 7.56 -1.37
C ILE A 241 -18.01 7.45 -2.53
N PHE A 242 -17.88 6.28 -3.17
CA PHE A 242 -16.98 6.13 -4.32
C PHE A 242 -17.34 7.07 -5.48
N LEU A 243 -18.63 7.23 -5.79
CA LEU A 243 -19.07 8.16 -6.83
C LEU A 243 -18.70 9.62 -6.51
N LYS A 244 -18.86 10.04 -5.25
CA LYS A 244 -18.46 11.38 -4.80
C LYS A 244 -16.95 11.57 -4.87
N ILE A 245 -16.17 10.55 -4.50
CA ILE A 245 -14.70 10.61 -4.58
C ILE A 245 -14.23 10.73 -6.02
N ASP A 246 -14.81 9.93 -6.93
CA ASP A 246 -14.48 10.01 -8.36
C ASP A 246 -14.81 11.42 -8.90
N GLN A 247 -15.94 12.03 -8.50
CA GLN A 247 -16.27 13.43 -8.84
C GLN A 247 -15.26 14.45 -8.29
N VAL A 248 -14.80 14.27 -7.04
CA VAL A 248 -13.77 15.14 -6.45
C VAL A 248 -12.46 15.00 -7.23
N PHE A 249 -12.02 13.78 -7.54
CA PHE A 249 -10.77 13.59 -8.28
C PHE A 249 -10.86 14.16 -9.71
N ASP A 250 -12.02 14.06 -10.35
CA ASP A 250 -12.28 14.68 -11.66
C ASP A 250 -12.30 16.21 -11.60
N GLN A 251 -12.79 16.80 -10.51
CA GLN A 251 -12.80 18.24 -10.32
C GLN A 251 -11.41 18.80 -10.01
N TYR A 252 -10.59 18.03 -9.28
CA TYR A 252 -9.28 18.43 -8.75
C TYR A 252 -8.13 17.60 -9.34
N GLN A 253 -8.14 17.38 -10.67
CA GLN A 253 -7.15 16.53 -11.38
C GLN A 253 -5.69 16.97 -11.22
N MET A 254 -5.46 18.25 -10.89
CA MET A 254 -4.12 18.81 -10.72
C MET A 254 -3.59 18.68 -9.28
N ASP A 255 -4.40 18.17 -8.34
CA ASP A 255 -3.97 17.92 -6.97
C ASP A 255 -3.12 16.63 -6.91
N SER A 256 -1.87 16.79 -6.50
CA SER A 256 -0.91 15.69 -6.34
C SER A 256 -1.33 14.67 -5.29
N ILE A 257 -2.02 15.10 -4.23
CA ILE A 257 -2.50 14.21 -3.18
C ILE A 257 -3.55 13.28 -3.79
N TYR A 258 -4.48 13.81 -4.57
CA TYR A 258 -5.54 13.02 -5.21
C TYR A 258 -5.01 12.10 -6.30
N PHE A 259 -3.99 12.52 -7.03
CA PHE A 259 -3.27 11.63 -7.92
C PHE A 259 -2.74 10.38 -7.19
N HIS A 260 -2.14 10.53 -6.01
CA HIS A 260 -1.62 9.40 -5.24
C HIS A 260 -2.73 8.62 -4.52
N LEU A 261 -3.73 9.30 -3.97
CA LEU A 261 -4.88 8.65 -3.31
C LEU A 261 -5.77 7.89 -4.29
N HIS A 262 -5.70 8.16 -5.59
CA HIS A 262 -6.37 7.35 -6.60
C HIS A 262 -6.04 5.86 -6.44
N ASN A 263 -4.76 5.51 -6.28
CA ASN A 263 -4.34 4.12 -6.06
C ASN A 263 -4.93 3.53 -4.76
N VAL A 264 -5.02 4.35 -3.70
CA VAL A 264 -5.67 3.93 -2.44
C VAL A 264 -7.15 3.63 -2.65
N PHE A 265 -7.86 4.44 -3.43
CA PHE A 265 -9.29 4.19 -3.71
C PHE A 265 -9.53 3.04 -4.67
N GLU A 266 -8.65 2.80 -5.65
CA GLU A 266 -8.72 1.60 -6.48
C GLU A 266 -8.48 0.33 -5.62
N PHE A 267 -7.57 0.40 -4.65
CA PHE A 267 -7.39 -0.63 -3.62
C PHE A 267 -8.65 -0.82 -2.76
N LEU A 268 -9.27 0.25 -2.26
CA LEU A 268 -10.50 0.15 -1.46
C LEU A 268 -11.67 -0.41 -2.28
N LYS A 269 -11.79 -0.06 -3.56
CA LYS A 269 -12.80 -0.64 -4.48
C LYS A 269 -12.54 -2.14 -4.68
N LEU A 270 -11.29 -2.55 -4.85
CA LEU A 270 -10.90 -3.96 -4.92
C LEU A 270 -11.32 -4.72 -3.67
N GLU A 271 -10.97 -4.22 -2.48
CA GLU A 271 -11.32 -4.87 -1.20
C GLU A 271 -12.83 -4.91 -1.00
N TYR A 272 -13.55 -3.82 -1.31
CA TYR A 272 -15.00 -3.79 -1.27
C TYR A 272 -15.64 -4.89 -2.14
N TYR A 273 -15.29 -4.97 -3.43
CA TYR A 273 -15.87 -5.98 -4.31
C TYR A 273 -15.41 -7.40 -3.96
N THR A 274 -14.22 -7.57 -3.38
CA THR A 274 -13.73 -8.87 -2.90
C THR A 274 -14.52 -9.33 -1.66
N HIS A 275 -14.76 -8.42 -0.71
CA HIS A 275 -15.53 -8.66 0.51
C HIS A 275 -16.94 -9.18 0.19
N TYR A 276 -17.62 -8.55 -0.78
CA TYR A 276 -18.97 -8.95 -1.20
C TYR A 276 -19.00 -10.06 -2.27
N GLY A 277 -17.85 -10.64 -2.63
CA GLY A 277 -17.78 -11.76 -3.60
C GLY A 277 -18.08 -11.39 -5.05
N VAL A 278 -18.02 -10.10 -5.42
CA VAL A 278 -18.27 -9.60 -6.77
C VAL A 278 -16.98 -9.64 -7.61
N PHE A 279 -16.42 -10.83 -7.80
CA PHE A 279 -15.08 -11.04 -8.36
C PHE A 279 -14.87 -10.49 -9.78
N ARG A 280 -15.93 -10.40 -10.58
CA ARG A 280 -15.86 -9.82 -11.93
C ARG A 280 -15.51 -8.34 -11.90
N LYS A 281 -16.09 -7.57 -10.96
CA LYS A 281 -15.75 -6.16 -10.76
C LYS A 281 -14.40 -6.03 -10.07
N ALA A 282 -14.14 -6.83 -9.04
CA ALA A 282 -12.87 -6.85 -8.32
C ALA A 282 -11.67 -7.03 -9.26
N SER A 283 -11.80 -7.87 -10.30
CA SER A 283 -10.71 -8.13 -11.26
C SER A 283 -10.24 -6.87 -12.00
N LYS A 284 -11.15 -5.93 -12.32
CA LYS A 284 -10.79 -4.67 -12.97
C LYS A 284 -9.84 -3.84 -12.09
N TYR A 285 -10.13 -3.79 -10.80
CA TYR A 285 -9.36 -3.03 -9.82
C TYR A 285 -8.05 -3.75 -9.45
N PHE A 286 -8.07 -5.09 -9.44
CA PHE A 286 -6.90 -5.90 -9.11
C PHE A 286 -5.72 -5.60 -10.04
N ASP A 287 -5.94 -5.54 -11.35
CA ASP A 287 -4.86 -5.35 -12.32
C ASP A 287 -4.16 -3.99 -12.09
N SER A 288 -4.95 -2.92 -11.91
CA SER A 288 -4.43 -1.57 -11.61
C SER A 288 -3.62 -1.54 -10.30
N VAL A 289 -4.17 -2.09 -9.22
CA VAL A 289 -3.52 -2.07 -7.91
C VAL A 289 -2.27 -2.97 -7.89
N ASN A 290 -2.29 -4.07 -8.65
CA ASN A 290 -1.16 -4.97 -8.74
C ASN A 290 0.02 -4.38 -9.54
N GLU A 291 -0.25 -3.56 -10.57
CA GLU A 291 0.77 -2.80 -11.29
C GLU A 291 1.48 -1.79 -10.37
N ASP A 292 0.70 -1.14 -9.49
CA ASP A 292 1.19 -0.13 -8.54
C ASP A 292 1.34 -0.64 -7.10
N VAL A 293 1.60 -1.94 -6.93
CA VAL A 293 1.72 -2.57 -5.60
C VAL A 293 2.89 -2.01 -4.78
N VAL A 294 4.04 -1.73 -5.41
CA VAL A 294 5.20 -1.17 -4.71
C VAL A 294 4.93 0.25 -4.23
N PRO A 295 4.45 1.18 -5.08
CA PRO A 295 3.99 2.50 -4.61
C PRO A 295 2.94 2.42 -3.49
N LEU A 296 1.98 1.48 -3.57
CA LEU A 296 0.98 1.29 -2.53
C LEU A 296 1.63 0.94 -1.18
N LEU A 297 2.52 -0.05 -1.15
CA LEU A 297 3.20 -0.50 0.07
C LEU A 297 4.21 0.52 0.62
N MET A 298 4.81 1.37 -0.22
CA MET A 298 5.84 2.32 0.21
C MET A 298 5.26 3.65 0.69
N HIS A 299 4.17 4.12 0.08
CA HIS A 299 3.74 5.51 0.22
C HIS A 299 2.34 5.68 0.81
N SER A 300 1.58 4.60 0.99
CA SER A 300 0.15 4.70 1.38
C SER A 300 -0.14 4.35 2.84
N ASN A 301 0.88 4.06 3.66
CA ASN A 301 0.73 3.62 5.07
C ASN A 301 -0.02 4.63 5.96
N LEU A 302 -0.01 5.92 5.59
CA LEU A 302 -0.75 6.96 6.31
C LEU A 302 -2.26 6.97 5.99
N TYR A 303 -2.64 6.41 4.85
CA TYR A 303 -3.99 6.51 4.29
C TYR A 303 -4.70 5.17 4.20
N THR A 304 -3.98 4.06 4.36
CA THR A 304 -4.53 2.71 4.35
C THR A 304 -3.60 1.69 5.03
N PHE A 305 -4.04 0.44 5.12
CA PHE A 305 -3.20 -0.70 5.52
C PHE A 305 -2.86 -1.57 4.30
N PRO A 306 -1.78 -1.27 3.56
CA PRO A 306 -1.57 -1.82 2.24
C PRO A 306 -1.15 -3.29 2.25
N SER A 307 -0.66 -3.82 3.39
CA SER A 307 -0.39 -5.26 3.52
C SER A 307 -1.65 -6.14 3.40
N GLN A 308 -2.84 -5.57 3.57
CA GLN A 308 -4.09 -6.28 3.29
C GLN A 308 -4.17 -6.70 1.82
N PHE A 309 -3.68 -5.88 0.88
CA PHE A 309 -3.63 -6.24 -0.54
C PHE A 309 -2.83 -7.50 -0.80
N LEU A 310 -1.73 -7.73 -0.06
CA LEU A 310 -0.91 -8.92 -0.21
C LEU A 310 -1.68 -10.20 0.17
N GLN A 311 -2.56 -10.11 1.17
CA GLN A 311 -3.46 -11.20 1.54
C GLN A 311 -4.48 -11.45 0.43
N THR A 312 -5.10 -10.39 -0.09
CA THR A 312 -6.06 -10.46 -1.21
C THR A 312 -5.40 -11.03 -2.47
N LYS A 313 -4.18 -10.62 -2.78
CA LYS A 313 -3.39 -11.14 -3.90
C LYS A 313 -3.11 -12.63 -3.78
N LEU A 314 -2.69 -13.09 -2.59
CA LEU A 314 -2.48 -14.51 -2.35
C LEU A 314 -3.80 -15.30 -2.44
N GLN A 315 -4.87 -14.81 -1.82
CA GLN A 315 -6.19 -15.45 -1.86
C GLN A 315 -6.72 -15.57 -3.30
N ARG A 316 -6.59 -14.51 -4.10
CA ARG A 316 -6.95 -14.53 -5.52
C ARG A 316 -6.15 -15.56 -6.27
N ALA A 317 -4.83 -15.61 -6.08
CA ALA A 317 -3.98 -16.61 -6.74
C ALA A 317 -4.39 -18.05 -6.39
N LEU A 318 -4.81 -18.31 -5.15
CA LEU A 318 -5.35 -19.59 -4.72
C LEU A 318 -6.70 -19.92 -5.38
N GLN A 319 -7.54 -18.91 -5.62
CA GLN A 319 -8.83 -19.08 -6.32
C GLN A 319 -8.66 -19.33 -7.82
N THR A 320 -7.61 -18.79 -8.43
CA THR A 320 -7.31 -18.91 -9.86
C THR A 320 -6.29 -19.99 -10.19
N ASP A 321 -5.83 -20.76 -9.20
CA ASP A 321 -4.79 -21.79 -9.33
C ASP A 321 -3.44 -21.29 -9.87
N THR A 322 -3.08 -20.01 -9.63
CA THR A 322 -1.84 -19.37 -10.11
C THR A 322 -0.81 -19.12 -9.00
N GLN A 323 -1.03 -19.65 -7.79
CA GLN A 323 -0.18 -19.43 -6.62
C GLN A 323 1.30 -19.83 -6.82
N THR A 324 1.59 -20.79 -7.69
CA THR A 324 2.96 -21.25 -7.98
C THR A 324 3.79 -20.19 -8.71
N GLU A 325 3.14 -19.27 -9.44
CA GLU A 325 3.80 -18.21 -10.22
C GLU A 325 4.16 -16.99 -9.38
N LEU A 326 3.59 -16.88 -8.16
CA LEU A 326 3.81 -15.75 -7.27
C LEU A 326 5.28 -15.61 -6.87
N PHE A 327 5.97 -16.71 -6.60
CA PHE A 327 7.35 -16.63 -6.08
C PHE A 327 8.31 -15.97 -7.06
N GLU A 328 8.31 -16.42 -8.32
CA GLU A 328 9.19 -15.88 -9.36
C GLU A 328 8.77 -14.46 -9.75
N SER A 329 7.48 -14.19 -9.95
CA SER A 329 7.00 -12.85 -10.28
C SER A 329 7.33 -11.82 -9.20
N ASN A 330 7.24 -12.21 -7.92
CA ASN A 330 7.56 -11.34 -6.80
C ASN A 330 9.05 -10.95 -6.73
N LYS A 331 9.98 -11.71 -7.34
CA LYS A 331 11.40 -11.33 -7.38
C LYS A 331 11.60 -10.05 -8.19
N ASP A 332 10.94 -9.94 -9.34
CA ASP A 332 11.01 -8.76 -10.21
C ASP A 332 10.19 -7.60 -9.65
N ILE A 333 8.98 -7.87 -9.14
CA ILE A 333 8.07 -6.85 -8.61
C ILE A 333 8.71 -6.12 -7.42
N PHE A 334 9.31 -6.87 -6.49
CA PHE A 334 9.87 -6.32 -5.24
C PHE A 334 11.38 -6.15 -5.28
N ALA A 335 12.00 -6.07 -6.46
CA ALA A 335 13.45 -5.92 -6.60
C ALA A 335 13.96 -4.62 -5.92
N ASP A 336 13.21 -3.54 -6.07
CA ASP A 336 13.53 -2.20 -5.53
C ASP A 336 12.66 -1.83 -4.31
N TYR A 337 11.93 -2.78 -3.73
CA TYR A 337 11.05 -2.51 -2.60
C TYR A 337 11.83 -2.55 -1.27
N GLU A 338 11.87 -1.41 -0.59
CA GLU A 338 12.50 -1.24 0.72
C GLU A 338 11.42 -1.14 1.80
N PRO A 339 11.15 -2.21 2.57
CA PRO A 339 10.13 -2.17 3.60
C PRO A 339 10.63 -1.51 4.88
N ASP A 340 9.75 -0.75 5.54
CA ASP A 340 10.03 -0.16 6.85
C ASP A 340 9.93 -1.22 7.96
N LYS A 341 11.05 -1.51 8.62
CA LYS A 341 11.13 -2.51 9.71
C LYS A 341 10.53 -2.01 11.04
N GLU A 342 10.34 -0.69 11.19
CA GLU A 342 9.71 -0.11 12.37
C GLU A 342 8.19 -0.23 12.31
N ASP A 343 7.61 -0.27 11.11
CA ASP A 343 6.22 -0.67 10.86
C ASP A 343 6.07 -2.20 10.89
N ILE A 344 6.14 -2.75 12.11
CA ILE A 344 6.13 -4.19 12.37
C ILE A 344 4.96 -4.90 11.67
N PRO A 345 3.70 -4.44 11.76
CA PRO A 345 2.58 -5.14 11.11
C PRO A 345 2.71 -5.25 9.59
N ASN A 346 3.09 -4.15 8.91
CA ASN A 346 3.27 -4.18 7.46
C ASN A 346 4.49 -5.02 7.06
N TYR A 347 5.63 -4.85 7.73
CA TYR A 347 6.84 -5.63 7.45
C TYR A 347 6.64 -7.14 7.62
N VAL A 348 6.07 -7.56 8.75
CA VAL A 348 5.80 -8.97 9.03
C VAL A 348 4.84 -9.55 8.00
N SER A 349 3.78 -8.82 7.64
CA SER A 349 2.82 -9.26 6.63
C SER A 349 3.46 -9.44 5.26
N TYR A 350 4.33 -8.51 4.87
CA TYR A 350 5.11 -8.62 3.63
C TYR A 350 6.05 -9.83 3.63
N VAL A 351 6.86 -10.02 4.67
CA VAL A 351 7.80 -11.15 4.74
C VAL A 351 7.05 -12.49 4.76
N VAL A 352 5.93 -12.57 5.47
CA VAL A 352 5.08 -13.76 5.48
C VAL A 352 4.45 -14.01 4.11
N TYR A 353 4.00 -12.98 3.39
CA TYR A 353 3.54 -13.13 2.00
C TYR A 353 4.65 -13.67 1.08
N ARG A 354 5.89 -13.19 1.23
CA ARG A 354 7.05 -13.72 0.47
C ARG A 354 7.31 -15.18 0.79
N ALA A 355 7.26 -15.56 2.08
CA ALA A 355 7.42 -16.94 2.52
C ALA A 355 6.29 -17.86 2.02
N MET A 356 5.04 -17.38 2.04
CA MET A 356 3.88 -18.12 1.51
C MET A 356 3.99 -18.32 0.00
N SER A 357 4.45 -17.30 -0.74
CA SER A 357 4.71 -17.43 -2.18
C SER A 357 5.75 -18.51 -2.47
N ALA A 358 6.86 -18.54 -1.70
CA ALA A 358 7.89 -19.57 -1.80
C ALA A 358 7.34 -20.97 -1.47
N TYR A 359 6.54 -21.09 -0.41
CA TYR A 359 5.87 -22.34 -0.04
C TYR A 359 5.01 -22.89 -1.18
N HIS A 360 4.18 -22.05 -1.82
CA HIS A 360 3.33 -22.48 -2.93
C HIS A 360 4.14 -22.85 -4.18
N ALA A 361 5.32 -22.27 -4.38
CA ALA A 361 6.27 -22.68 -5.41
C ALA A 361 7.08 -23.95 -5.04
N LYS A 362 6.85 -24.55 -3.87
CA LYS A 362 7.59 -25.70 -3.30
C LYS A 362 9.04 -25.41 -2.94
N GLU A 363 9.42 -24.14 -2.85
CA GLU A 363 10.72 -23.66 -2.41
C GLU A 363 10.75 -23.57 -0.87
N PHE A 364 10.67 -24.73 -0.21
CA PHE A 364 10.48 -24.82 1.24
C PHE A 364 11.67 -24.27 2.05
N ASP A 365 12.90 -24.47 1.56
CA ASP A 365 14.11 -23.94 2.19
C ASP A 365 14.13 -22.40 2.19
N GLU A 366 13.76 -21.79 1.06
CA GLU A 366 13.63 -20.34 0.93
C GLU A 366 12.52 -19.78 1.82
N ALA A 367 11.36 -20.45 1.87
CA ALA A 367 10.28 -20.09 2.79
C ALA A 367 10.74 -20.13 4.25
N ALA A 368 11.48 -21.18 4.65
CA ALA A 368 12.04 -21.30 5.99
C ALA A 368 13.06 -20.19 6.29
N ARG A 369 13.90 -19.82 5.31
CA ARG A 369 14.88 -18.75 5.43
C ARG A 369 14.22 -17.40 5.70
N PHE A 370 13.19 -17.04 4.93
CA PHE A 370 12.44 -15.79 5.16
C PHE A 370 11.88 -15.70 6.59
N LEU A 371 11.24 -16.78 7.06
CA LEU A 371 10.61 -16.81 8.38
C LEU A 371 11.63 -16.83 9.52
N ASN A 372 12.75 -17.54 9.36
CA ASN A 372 13.84 -17.53 10.35
C ASN A 372 14.48 -16.14 10.46
N ASN A 373 14.78 -15.51 9.33
CA ASN A 373 15.35 -14.15 9.31
C ASN A 373 14.39 -13.16 10.00
N LEU A 374 13.09 -13.25 9.70
CA LEU A 374 12.07 -12.43 10.36
C LEU A 374 12.09 -12.57 11.89
N LEU A 375 12.12 -13.80 12.38
CA LEU A 375 12.11 -14.09 13.83
C LEU A 375 13.42 -13.70 14.54
N ASN A 376 14.52 -13.61 13.81
CA ASN A 376 15.81 -13.15 14.32
C ASN A 376 15.94 -11.63 14.33
N GLU A 377 15.33 -10.95 13.35
CA GLU A 377 15.38 -9.50 13.21
C GLU A 377 14.36 -8.77 14.09
N ILE A 378 13.15 -9.31 14.27
CA ILE A 378 12.05 -8.63 14.95
C ILE A 378 11.48 -9.44 16.11
N SER A 379 11.28 -8.76 17.23
CA SER A 379 10.62 -9.32 18.40
C SER A 379 9.09 -9.21 18.29
N LEU A 380 8.43 -10.32 17.99
CA LEU A 380 6.95 -10.43 17.97
C LEU A 380 6.34 -10.75 19.34
N LYS A 381 7.10 -10.61 20.44
CA LYS A 381 6.60 -10.93 21.80
C LYS A 381 5.39 -10.09 22.22
N LYS A 382 5.26 -8.86 21.69
CA LYS A 382 4.10 -7.98 21.89
C LYS A 382 2.85 -8.45 21.14
N TYR A 383 3.00 -9.34 20.17
CA TYR A 383 1.94 -9.86 19.31
C TYR A 383 1.90 -11.40 19.39
N PRO A 384 1.43 -11.99 20.51
CA PRO A 384 1.55 -13.42 20.76
C PRO A 384 0.88 -14.30 19.70
N HIS A 385 -0.29 -13.89 19.19
CA HIS A 385 -1.00 -14.62 18.13
C HIS A 385 -0.22 -14.61 16.80
N ALA A 386 0.18 -13.42 16.32
CA ALA A 386 1.01 -13.29 15.12
C ALA A 386 2.34 -14.06 15.26
N PHE A 387 2.96 -14.04 16.45
CA PHE A 387 4.19 -14.79 16.71
C PHE A 387 3.99 -16.30 16.57
N LEU A 388 2.87 -16.83 17.09
CA LEU A 388 2.52 -18.24 16.96
C LEU A 388 2.19 -18.63 15.51
N GLU A 389 1.49 -17.78 14.76
CA GLU A 389 1.21 -17.99 13.34
C GLU A 389 2.51 -18.10 12.52
N VAL A 390 3.44 -17.16 12.68
CA VAL A 390 4.75 -17.18 11.99
C VAL A 390 5.54 -18.44 12.35
N LYS A 391 5.56 -18.83 13.64
CA LYS A 391 6.22 -20.07 14.07
C LYS A 391 5.55 -21.32 13.52
N CYS A 392 4.23 -21.34 13.42
CA CYS A 392 3.50 -22.46 12.84
C CYS A 392 3.80 -22.63 11.34
N LEU A 393 3.89 -21.53 10.60
CA LEU A 393 4.34 -21.56 9.20
C LEU A 393 5.77 -22.08 9.07
N LEU A 394 6.68 -21.63 9.94
CA LEU A 394 8.07 -22.12 9.93
C LEU A 394 8.14 -23.62 10.28
N ALA A 395 7.34 -24.06 11.26
CA ALA A 395 7.23 -25.47 11.60
C ALA A 395 6.72 -26.31 10.41
N LEU A 396 5.77 -25.78 9.63
CA LEU A 396 5.32 -26.43 8.39
C LEU A 396 6.48 -26.58 7.39
N GLN A 397 7.33 -25.56 7.23
CA GLN A 397 8.47 -25.67 6.32
C GLN A 397 9.43 -26.78 6.75
N TYR A 398 9.75 -26.88 8.05
CA TYR A 398 10.58 -27.99 8.57
C TYR A 398 9.94 -29.36 8.38
N VAL A 399 8.60 -29.47 8.46
CA VAL A 399 7.90 -30.73 8.12
C VAL A 399 8.08 -31.09 6.64
N CYS A 400 8.01 -30.10 5.75
CA CYS A 400 8.17 -30.31 4.31
C CYS A 400 9.61 -30.66 3.93
N ILE A 401 10.60 -30.03 4.57
CA ILE A 401 12.04 -30.30 4.40
C ILE A 401 12.47 -31.63 5.06
N ARG A 402 11.65 -32.16 5.98
CA ARG A 402 11.97 -33.34 6.82
C ARG A 402 13.07 -33.10 7.86
N ASP A 403 13.19 -31.86 8.35
CA ASP A 403 14.05 -31.55 9.49
C ASP A 403 13.31 -31.81 10.81
N TYR A 404 13.41 -33.04 11.30
CA TYR A 404 12.74 -33.48 12.52
C TYR A 404 13.27 -32.80 13.78
N GLU A 405 14.56 -32.45 13.81
CA GLU A 405 15.16 -31.86 15.00
C GLU A 405 14.65 -30.42 15.19
N LEU A 406 14.78 -29.59 14.14
CA LEU A 406 14.31 -28.21 14.18
C LEU A 406 12.78 -28.15 14.35
N PHE A 407 12.03 -29.05 13.70
CA PHE A 407 10.60 -29.16 13.92
C PHE A 407 10.26 -29.42 15.38
N ASN A 408 10.88 -30.41 16.02
CA ASN A 408 10.55 -30.77 17.41
C ASN A 408 10.92 -29.66 18.39
N GLN A 409 12.07 -28.99 18.20
CA GLN A 409 12.45 -27.83 18.99
C GLN A 409 11.41 -26.71 18.90
N LEU A 410 11.00 -26.36 17.68
CA LEU A 410 10.02 -25.30 17.44
C LEU A 410 8.62 -25.69 17.94
N ALA A 411 8.18 -26.93 17.70
CA ALA A 411 6.87 -27.43 18.10
C ALA A 411 6.71 -27.49 19.63
N ASN A 412 7.80 -27.72 20.37
CA ASN A 412 7.80 -27.63 21.83
C ASN A 412 7.73 -26.18 22.32
N SER A 413 8.44 -25.27 21.64
CA SER A 413 8.36 -23.82 21.90
C SER A 413 6.93 -23.29 21.71
N ILE A 414 6.29 -23.61 20.58
CA ILE A 414 4.88 -23.25 20.28
C ILE A 414 3.96 -23.83 21.35
N GLN A 415 4.11 -25.12 21.70
CA GLN A 415 3.25 -25.76 22.70
C GLN A 415 3.39 -25.11 24.09
N ARG A 416 4.59 -24.68 24.49
CA ARG A 416 4.80 -23.95 25.75
C ARG A 416 4.07 -22.61 25.73
N GLN A 417 4.13 -21.87 24.61
CA GLN A 417 3.46 -20.58 24.47
C GLN A 417 1.93 -20.72 24.49
N ILE A 418 1.37 -21.72 23.81
CA ILE A 418 -0.08 -22.03 23.88
C ILE A 418 -0.51 -22.31 25.34
N ARG A 419 0.31 -23.00 26.13
CA ARG A 419 -0.01 -23.25 27.56
C ARG A 419 -0.04 -21.96 28.38
N LEU A 420 0.85 -21.01 28.08
CA LEU A 420 0.89 -19.72 28.77
C LEU A 420 -0.32 -18.83 28.43
N MET A 421 -0.78 -18.87 27.17
CA MET A 421 -1.94 -18.10 26.70
C MET A 421 -3.29 -18.76 26.98
N GLY A 422 -3.30 -20.04 27.37
CA GLY A 422 -4.49 -20.87 27.44
C GLY A 422 -4.84 -21.50 26.08
N LYS A 423 -5.29 -22.76 26.09
CA LYS A 423 -5.63 -23.48 24.84
C LYS A 423 -6.85 -22.90 24.13
N GLU A 424 -7.77 -22.31 24.90
CA GLU A 424 -9.03 -21.76 24.39
C GLU A 424 -8.83 -20.47 23.60
N SER A 425 -7.75 -19.72 23.86
CA SER A 425 -7.43 -18.48 23.13
C SER A 425 -6.82 -18.76 21.74
N CYS A 426 -6.24 -19.94 21.53
CA CYS A 426 -5.53 -20.28 20.28
C CYS A 426 -6.02 -21.60 19.66
N PRO A 427 -7.34 -21.77 19.38
CA PRO A 427 -7.88 -23.05 18.94
C PRO A 427 -7.40 -23.43 17.53
N SER A 428 -7.29 -22.46 16.60
CA SER A 428 -6.76 -22.65 15.24
C SER A 428 -5.32 -23.16 15.26
N ILE A 429 -4.42 -22.42 15.90
CA ILE A 429 -2.98 -22.72 16.04
C ILE A 429 -2.79 -24.09 16.71
N THR A 430 -3.59 -24.39 17.73
CA THR A 430 -3.51 -25.69 18.44
C THR A 430 -3.84 -26.86 17.52
N LEU A 431 -4.90 -26.74 16.70
CA LEU A 431 -5.25 -27.76 15.72
C LEU A 431 -4.20 -27.86 14.62
N PHE A 432 -3.71 -26.74 14.11
CA PHE A 432 -2.67 -26.72 13.08
C PHE A 432 -1.38 -27.43 13.55
N LEU A 433 -0.89 -27.10 14.75
CA LEU A 433 0.26 -27.80 15.35
C LEU A 433 -0.01 -29.30 15.53
N LYS A 434 -1.24 -29.68 15.86
CA LYS A 434 -1.65 -31.09 16.00
C LYS A 434 -1.64 -31.82 14.66
N MET A 435 -1.97 -31.16 13.55
CA MET A 435 -1.83 -31.71 12.20
C MET A 435 -0.36 -32.07 11.93
N LEU A 436 0.53 -31.09 12.10
CA LEU A 436 1.98 -31.26 11.85
C LEU A 436 2.58 -32.39 12.71
N LYS A 437 2.30 -32.39 14.02
CA LYS A 437 2.76 -33.47 14.94
C LYS A 437 2.19 -34.84 14.59
N THR A 438 1.00 -34.90 13.99
CA THR A 438 0.38 -36.17 13.60
C THR A 438 0.99 -36.72 12.31
N GLY A 439 1.29 -35.87 11.33
CA GLY A 439 2.01 -36.27 10.12
C GLY A 439 3.44 -36.74 10.40
N MET A 440 4.15 -36.05 11.29
CA MET A 440 5.54 -36.38 11.62
C MET A 440 5.72 -37.57 12.57
N SER A 441 4.67 -38.07 13.21
CA SER A 441 4.79 -39.17 14.17
C SER A 441 4.93 -40.51 13.45
N GLU A 442 6.10 -41.16 13.52
CA GLU A 442 6.33 -42.49 12.96
C GLU A 442 5.44 -43.58 13.58
N ALA A 443 5.08 -43.44 14.86
CA ALA A 443 4.29 -44.42 15.59
C ALA A 443 2.80 -44.48 15.19
N LYS A 444 2.28 -43.46 14.48
CA LYS A 444 0.86 -43.39 14.14
C LYS A 444 0.57 -44.05 12.78
N ARG A 445 -0.21 -45.13 12.79
CA ARG A 445 -0.88 -45.68 11.59
C ARG A 445 -2.00 -44.74 11.12
N ASP A 446 -2.35 -44.79 9.83
CA ASP A 446 -3.42 -44.01 9.18
C ASP A 446 -3.27 -42.48 9.34
N LYS A 447 -2.06 -41.96 9.09
CA LYS A 447 -1.73 -40.53 9.25
C LYS A 447 -2.65 -39.63 8.44
N MET A 448 -2.86 -39.95 7.17
CA MET A 448 -3.68 -39.16 6.25
C MET A 448 -5.12 -38.98 6.75
N SER A 449 -5.78 -40.07 7.16
CA SER A 449 -7.15 -40.03 7.70
C SER A 449 -7.21 -39.19 8.99
N LYS A 450 -6.21 -39.31 9.87
CA LYS A 450 -6.14 -38.52 11.11
C LYS A 450 -5.93 -37.03 10.84
N VAL A 451 -5.07 -36.68 9.88
CA VAL A 451 -4.84 -35.28 9.48
C VAL A 451 -6.10 -34.70 8.83
N SER A 452 -6.74 -35.44 7.91
CA SER A 452 -8.01 -35.04 7.28
C SER A 452 -9.09 -34.74 8.33
N ASN A 453 -9.25 -35.59 9.33
CA ASN A 453 -10.21 -35.37 10.43
C ASN A 453 -9.91 -34.11 11.26
N ILE A 454 -8.64 -33.72 11.37
CA ILE A 454 -8.25 -32.48 12.06
C ILE A 454 -8.52 -31.26 11.16
N ILE A 455 -8.27 -31.36 9.85
CA ILE A 455 -8.57 -30.31 8.87
C ILE A 455 -10.07 -29.96 8.92
N THR A 456 -10.97 -30.95 8.92
CA THR A 456 -12.42 -30.71 9.03
C THR A 456 -12.82 -29.92 10.28
N LYS A 457 -12.12 -30.13 11.40
CA LYS A 457 -12.35 -29.36 12.64
C LYS A 457 -11.75 -27.97 12.57
N TYR A 458 -10.62 -27.82 11.89
CA TYR A 458 -9.93 -26.54 11.74
C TYR A 458 -10.73 -25.57 10.86
N THR A 459 -11.32 -26.04 9.76
CA THR A 459 -12.12 -25.21 8.86
C THR A 459 -13.41 -24.68 9.49
N GLN A 460 -13.91 -25.32 10.56
CA GLN A 460 -15.10 -24.88 11.28
C GLN A 460 -14.84 -23.73 12.26
N ILE A 461 -13.58 -23.43 12.59
CA ILE A 461 -13.25 -22.38 13.56
C ILE A 461 -13.25 -21.03 12.84
N LYS A 462 -13.95 -20.01 13.36
CA LYS A 462 -13.79 -18.61 12.90
C LYS A 462 -12.46 -18.06 13.42
N SER A 463 -11.72 -17.33 12.59
CA SER A 463 -10.46 -16.71 13.02
C SER A 463 -10.76 -15.61 14.04
N PRO A 464 -10.12 -15.58 15.21
CA PRO A 464 -10.31 -14.49 16.16
C PRO A 464 -9.53 -13.22 15.78
N TYR A 465 -8.63 -13.29 14.81
CA TYR A 465 -7.81 -12.18 14.32
C TYR A 465 -7.68 -12.22 12.79
N ILE A 466 -7.34 -11.06 12.20
CA ILE A 466 -7.23 -10.86 10.76
C ILE A 466 -5.96 -11.55 10.22
N PHE A 467 -4.82 -11.36 10.88
CA PHE A 467 -3.54 -11.95 10.47
C PHE A 467 -3.47 -13.45 10.79
N ALA A 468 -4.03 -14.28 9.93
CA ALA A 468 -4.07 -15.74 10.09
C ALA A 468 -3.49 -16.47 8.86
N PRO A 469 -2.20 -16.30 8.55
CA PRO A 469 -1.60 -16.85 7.34
C PRO A 469 -1.61 -18.38 7.29
N THR A 470 -1.72 -19.09 8.43
CA THR A 470 -1.92 -20.55 8.40
C THR A 470 -3.22 -20.98 7.70
N ARG A 471 -4.23 -20.11 7.64
CA ARG A 471 -5.48 -20.35 6.91
C ARG A 471 -5.36 -20.12 5.41
N GLN A 472 -4.33 -19.42 4.98
CA GLN A 472 -4.05 -19.19 3.56
C GLN A 472 -3.33 -20.39 2.92
N ILE A 473 -3.00 -21.42 3.71
CA ILE A 473 -2.51 -22.69 3.18
C ILE A 473 -3.69 -23.49 2.61
N ARG A 474 -3.57 -23.90 1.36
CA ARG A 474 -4.50 -24.85 0.74
C ARG A 474 -4.33 -26.22 1.39
N MET A 475 -5.29 -26.63 2.22
CA MET A 475 -5.27 -27.90 2.96
C MET A 475 -5.93 -29.04 2.17
N ASP A 476 -5.45 -29.28 0.95
CA ASP A 476 -5.93 -30.36 0.08
C ASP A 476 -5.10 -31.66 0.25
N ASP A 477 -5.35 -32.65 -0.62
CA ASP A 477 -4.64 -33.93 -0.59
C ASP A 477 -3.12 -33.75 -0.75
N GLN A 478 -2.67 -32.72 -1.47
CA GLN A 478 -1.25 -32.42 -1.65
C GLN A 478 -0.63 -31.95 -0.33
N PHE A 479 -1.32 -31.09 0.42
CA PHE A 479 -0.91 -30.72 1.77
C PHE A 479 -0.84 -31.94 2.71
N ILE A 480 -1.84 -32.83 2.66
CA ILE A 480 -1.86 -34.04 3.49
C ILE A 480 -0.66 -34.93 3.19
N ARG A 481 -0.28 -35.10 1.91
CA ARG A 481 0.91 -35.85 1.50
C ARG A 481 2.19 -35.23 2.03
N TYR A 482 2.34 -33.91 1.85
CA TYR A 482 3.47 -33.15 2.38
C TYR A 482 3.65 -33.35 3.88
N VAL A 483 2.57 -33.21 4.65
CA VAL A 483 2.62 -33.35 6.11
C VAL A 483 2.85 -34.81 6.54
N SER A 484 2.34 -35.80 5.81
CA SER A 484 2.33 -37.21 6.25
C SER A 484 3.62 -37.98 6.01
N GLY A 485 4.55 -37.48 5.19
CA GLY A 485 5.77 -38.23 4.89
C GLY A 485 5.74 -39.01 3.58
N GLU A 486 4.58 -39.11 2.95
CA GLU A 486 4.36 -39.94 1.75
C GLU A 486 4.51 -39.06 0.52
N ASN A 487 5.72 -38.96 -0.03
CA ASN A 487 5.97 -38.30 -1.31
C ASN A 487 6.77 -39.23 -2.23
N GLU A 488 6.07 -40.01 -3.03
CA GLU A 488 6.16 -40.09 -4.50
C GLU A 488 4.85 -40.69 -5.02
#